data_AF-A0A7J2NPQ1-F1
#
_entry.id   AF-A0A7J2NPQ1-F1
#
_cell.length_a   1.000
_cell.length_b   1.000
_cell.length_c   1.000
_cell.angle_alpha   90.00
_cell.angle_beta   90.00
_cell.angle_gamma   90.00
#
_symmetry.space_group_name_H-M   'P 1'
#
loop_
_entity.id
_entity.type
_entity.pdbx_description
1 polymer ?
#
loop_
_entity_poly.entity_id
_entity_poly.type
_entity_poly.pdbx_seq_one_letter_code
_entity_poly.pdbx_strand_id
1 'polypeptide(L)'
;MDSKKLKELFLGFFSENNHSLIPNSPLIPEYDPTVLFTPAGMHPLIPHFLGQPHPLGKRLMNVQRCFRTGDIECVGDSSHLTFFEMLGSWSLGDYFKKEAIRLSYEFLTGKRWLNLDEKRLFVTVFAGDEDAPRDVESCEAWSGLGVPDGRIFFLSKEENWWGPIGDTGPCGPCTEMFYDSGKPPCGPECRPGCSCGKYFELWNDVFMEYNRTVSGGYELLKQKNVDTGMGVEHTAAMLEGKETVFGIAAIRPIAAKVEELASVDVPTSVQERSIRIVTDHVRAATFFLGDERGVKPSNTDRGYVLRRLIRRAIRFGRLLGIERDFLADVAEVVIALNESDYPLLREKEASIFEELSKEEAKFKNTLEKGLRKFQRLAECRTKIGGKDAFLLFQSFGFPFELTKELASEIGVEVDEEEFRDEYEQHQKVSSASAKRLFKGGLSDASTETIKLHTATHLLNEALRRVLKKRDIVQRGSNITPERLRFDFNLNRPLTPEELEAIEGLVNEQIRKGLPVKREEMTVDAAKACGAQGVFDEKYGNTVSVYTVGDFSSEICGGPHVNNTSELGTFKITKQKGIAAGVRRIRATLEHEKGR
;
A
#
# COMPACT_ATOMS: atom_id res chain seq x y z
N MET A 1 -27.15 13.15 -7.64
CA MET A 1 -27.05 12.72 -6.22
C MET A 1 -25.57 12.70 -5.89
N ASP A 2 -25.15 13.37 -4.82
CA ASP A 2 -23.72 13.46 -4.46
C ASP A 2 -23.21 12.18 -3.74
N SER A 3 -21.89 12.10 -3.57
CA SER A 3 -21.22 10.95 -2.94
C SER A 3 -21.68 10.73 -1.49
N LYS A 4 -21.90 11.80 -0.71
CA LYS A 4 -22.37 11.68 0.67
C LYS A 4 -23.73 11.01 0.72
N LYS A 5 -24.67 11.45 -0.13
CA LYS A 5 -26.01 10.86 -0.18
C LYS A 5 -25.99 9.42 -0.68
N LEU A 6 -25.11 9.10 -1.64
CA LEU A 6 -24.90 7.73 -2.11
C LEU A 6 -24.44 6.81 -0.96
N LYS A 7 -23.43 7.22 -0.19
CA LYS A 7 -22.93 6.47 0.98
C LYS A 7 -24.03 6.25 2.02
N GLU A 8 -24.81 7.29 2.34
CA GLU A 8 -25.94 7.18 3.27
C GLU A 8 -27.01 6.18 2.81
N LEU A 9 -27.41 6.22 1.53
CA LEU A 9 -28.42 5.32 0.99
C LEU A 9 -27.93 3.87 0.96
N PHE A 10 -26.67 3.64 0.58
CA PHE A 10 -26.08 2.31 0.55
C PHE A 10 -26.05 1.69 1.95
N LEU A 11 -25.52 2.42 2.94
CA LEU A 11 -25.46 1.95 4.33
C LEU A 11 -26.86 1.73 4.92
N GLY A 12 -27.81 2.62 4.60
CA GLY A 12 -29.21 2.46 5.02
C GLY A 12 -29.85 1.20 4.44
N PHE A 13 -29.69 0.97 3.12
CA PHE A 13 -30.23 -0.21 2.45
C PHE A 13 -29.69 -1.53 3.02
N PHE A 14 -28.37 -1.63 3.18
CA PHE A 14 -27.76 -2.85 3.67
C PHE A 14 -28.01 -3.06 5.18
N SER A 15 -28.15 -1.98 5.96
CA SER A 15 -28.63 -2.08 7.34
C SER A 15 -30.04 -2.67 7.43
N GLU A 16 -30.97 -2.23 6.57
CA GLU A 16 -32.33 -2.81 6.49
C GLU A 16 -32.32 -4.29 6.02
N ASN A 17 -31.27 -4.70 5.32
CA ASN A 17 -31.04 -6.08 4.89
C ASN A 17 -30.11 -6.87 5.83
N ASN A 18 -30.06 -6.49 7.11
CA ASN A 18 -29.35 -7.18 8.19
C ASN A 18 -27.82 -7.28 8.01
N HIS A 19 -27.21 -6.32 7.32
CA HIS A 19 -25.74 -6.21 7.27
C HIS A 19 -25.23 -5.34 8.41
N SER A 20 -24.18 -5.82 9.07
CA SER A 20 -23.48 -5.08 10.11
C SER A 20 -22.47 -4.12 9.50
N LEU A 21 -22.50 -2.84 9.91
CA LEU A 21 -21.46 -1.88 9.56
C LEU A 21 -20.13 -2.27 10.24
N ILE A 22 -19.09 -2.49 9.44
CA ILE A 22 -17.72 -2.72 9.94
C ILE A 22 -16.87 -1.45 9.77
N PRO A 23 -15.86 -1.22 10.64
CA PRO A 23 -14.99 -0.06 10.51
C PRO A 23 -14.18 -0.10 9.20
N ASN A 24 -13.83 1.07 8.71
CA ASN A 24 -12.89 1.24 7.61
C ASN A 24 -11.50 0.77 8.07
N SER A 25 -10.83 -0.05 7.25
CA SER A 25 -9.46 -0.48 7.52
C SER A 25 -8.43 0.55 7.05
N PRO A 26 -7.25 0.63 7.67
CA PRO A 26 -6.16 1.48 7.19
C PRO A 26 -5.81 1.17 5.72
N LEU A 27 -5.42 2.17 4.93
CA LEU A 27 -4.89 2.02 3.57
C LEU A 27 -3.63 1.15 3.53
N ILE A 28 -2.95 1.06 4.66
CA ILE A 28 -1.75 0.28 4.85
C ILE A 28 -2.15 -1.01 5.58
N PRO A 29 -2.14 -2.18 4.91
CA PRO A 29 -2.64 -3.42 5.48
C PRO A 29 -1.73 -3.95 6.58
N GLU A 30 -2.34 -4.41 7.68
CA GLU A 30 -1.63 -4.83 8.90
C GLU A 30 -0.83 -6.11 8.72
N TYR A 31 -1.45 -7.12 8.10
CA TYR A 31 -0.97 -8.50 8.11
C TYR A 31 -0.72 -9.10 6.72
N ASP A 32 -0.75 -8.30 5.65
CA ASP A 32 -0.50 -8.79 4.29
C ASP A 32 0.85 -8.27 3.74
N PRO A 33 1.87 -9.15 3.59
CA PRO A 33 3.15 -8.80 2.99
C PRO A 33 3.14 -8.82 1.45
N THR A 34 2.09 -9.35 0.81
CA THR A 34 2.00 -9.53 -0.65
C THR A 34 1.58 -8.24 -1.36
N VAL A 35 0.88 -7.35 -0.65
CA VAL A 35 0.45 -6.05 -1.19
C VAL A 35 0.98 -4.89 -0.35
N LEU A 36 1.30 -3.79 -1.04
CA LEU A 36 1.76 -2.58 -0.37
C LEU A 36 0.60 -1.84 0.31
N PHE A 37 -0.59 -1.88 -0.27
CA PHE A 37 -1.76 -1.09 0.13
C PHE A 37 -3.04 -1.90 -0.04
N THR A 38 -4.10 -1.47 0.62
CA THR A 38 -5.46 -2.03 0.50
C THR A 38 -6.08 -1.63 -0.84
N PRO A 39 -6.18 -2.56 -1.83
CA PRO A 39 -6.60 -2.21 -3.19
C PRO A 39 -8.12 -2.32 -3.42
N ALA A 40 -8.83 -2.97 -2.49
CA ALA A 40 -10.25 -3.28 -2.57
C ALA A 40 -10.88 -3.41 -1.17
N GLY A 41 -12.20 -3.25 -1.09
CA GLY A 41 -13.00 -3.36 0.13
C GLY A 41 -12.85 -4.70 0.84
N MET A 42 -12.71 -5.77 0.06
CA MET A 42 -12.68 -7.15 0.53
C MET A 42 -11.33 -7.56 1.15
N HIS A 43 -10.26 -6.81 0.90
CA HIS A 43 -8.88 -7.17 1.30
C HIS A 43 -8.70 -7.43 2.80
N PRO A 44 -9.26 -6.61 3.71
CA PRO A 44 -9.23 -6.89 5.14
C PRO A 44 -10.03 -8.14 5.55
N LEU A 45 -10.88 -8.68 4.67
CA LEU A 45 -11.80 -9.78 4.95
C LEU A 45 -11.34 -11.15 4.44
N ILE A 46 -10.15 -11.25 3.81
CA ILE A 46 -9.61 -12.52 3.29
C ILE A 46 -9.71 -13.68 4.29
N PRO A 47 -9.27 -13.53 5.56
CA PRO A 47 -9.34 -14.64 6.52
C PRO A 47 -10.77 -15.14 6.74
N HIS A 48 -11.75 -14.25 6.64
CA HIS A 48 -13.16 -14.56 6.83
C HIS A 48 -13.77 -15.29 5.63
N PHE A 49 -13.37 -14.95 4.40
CA PHE A 49 -13.75 -15.71 3.21
C PHE A 49 -13.20 -17.15 3.24
N LEU A 50 -12.06 -17.36 3.89
CA LEU A 50 -11.47 -18.69 4.11
C LEU A 50 -12.11 -19.48 5.26
N GLY A 51 -13.13 -18.92 5.92
CA GLY A 51 -13.95 -19.60 6.93
C GLY A 51 -13.70 -19.16 8.37
N GLN A 52 -12.86 -18.16 8.62
CA GLN A 52 -12.74 -17.58 9.96
C GLN A 52 -14.00 -16.78 10.31
N PRO A 53 -14.65 -16.97 11.47
CA PRO A 53 -15.82 -16.18 11.85
C PRO A 53 -15.44 -14.70 12.05
N HIS A 54 -16.32 -13.79 11.63
CA HIS A 54 -16.19 -12.35 11.91
C HIS A 54 -17.04 -11.97 13.14
N PRO A 55 -16.53 -11.14 14.07
CA PRO A 55 -17.23 -10.84 15.33
C PRO A 55 -18.59 -10.16 15.17
N LEU A 56 -18.81 -9.47 14.05
CA LEU A 56 -20.08 -8.78 13.74
C LEU A 56 -21.05 -9.62 12.89
N GLY A 57 -20.79 -10.92 12.74
CA GLY A 57 -21.66 -11.85 12.02
C GLY A 57 -21.21 -12.12 10.59
N LYS A 58 -22.14 -12.62 9.76
CA LYS A 58 -21.84 -13.11 8.40
C LYS A 58 -22.20 -12.14 7.27
N ARG A 59 -23.03 -11.13 7.56
CA ARG A 59 -23.44 -10.09 6.61
C ARG A 59 -22.78 -8.78 7.03
N LEU A 60 -21.86 -8.27 6.22
CA LEU A 60 -21.04 -7.10 6.58
C LEU A 60 -21.15 -6.03 5.51
N MET A 61 -20.99 -4.77 5.88
CA MET A 61 -20.91 -3.66 4.92
C MET A 61 -19.95 -2.58 5.42
N ASN A 62 -19.32 -1.85 4.51
CA ASN A 62 -18.62 -0.61 4.86
C ASN A 62 -18.46 0.33 3.65
N VAL A 63 -17.80 1.45 3.92
CA VAL A 63 -17.13 2.27 2.91
C VAL A 63 -15.64 2.12 3.16
N GLN A 64 -14.90 1.46 2.26
CA GLN A 64 -13.47 1.20 2.42
C GLN A 64 -12.66 2.22 1.61
N ARG A 65 -11.61 2.77 2.23
CA ARG A 65 -10.59 3.58 1.53
C ARG A 65 -9.69 2.63 0.76
N CYS A 66 -9.50 2.87 -0.53
CA CYS A 66 -8.69 2.03 -1.41
C CYS A 66 -7.57 2.84 -2.06
N PHE A 67 -6.44 2.18 -2.31
CA PHE A 67 -5.34 2.74 -3.07
C PHE A 67 -4.82 1.74 -4.11
N ARG A 68 -4.68 2.18 -5.37
CA ARG A 68 -4.21 1.36 -6.49
C ARG A 68 -2.96 1.96 -7.13
N THR A 69 -1.85 1.22 -7.05
CA THR A 69 -0.59 1.60 -7.71
C THR A 69 -0.63 1.43 -9.23
N GLY A 70 -1.46 0.52 -9.73
CA GLY A 70 -1.59 0.24 -11.17
C GLY A 70 -2.12 1.44 -11.96
N ASP A 71 -2.93 2.27 -11.32
CA ASP A 71 -3.65 3.37 -11.98
C ASP A 71 -2.84 4.67 -12.04
N ILE A 72 -1.66 4.74 -11.41
CA ILE A 72 -0.83 5.96 -11.32
C ILE A 72 -0.57 6.58 -12.70
N GLU A 73 -0.34 5.76 -13.73
CA GLU A 73 -0.07 6.25 -15.08
C GLU A 73 -1.33 6.66 -15.85
N CYS A 74 -2.48 6.08 -15.51
CA CYS A 74 -3.77 6.38 -16.13
C CYS A 74 -4.40 7.66 -15.59
N VAL A 75 -4.07 8.04 -14.34
CA VAL A 75 -4.56 9.28 -13.72
C VAL A 75 -4.23 10.48 -14.60
N GLY A 76 -5.23 11.34 -14.78
CA GLY A 76 -5.22 12.48 -15.70
C GLY A 76 -6.28 12.36 -16.79
N ASP A 77 -6.81 11.16 -17.02
CA ASP A 77 -8.00 10.96 -17.84
C ASP A 77 -9.29 11.34 -17.07
N SER A 78 -10.46 10.97 -17.60
CA SER A 78 -11.75 11.34 -17.01
C SER A 78 -12.15 10.52 -15.79
N SER A 79 -11.52 9.39 -15.49
CA SER A 79 -12.08 8.37 -14.57
C SER A 79 -11.08 7.74 -13.60
N HIS A 80 -9.81 7.59 -13.94
CA HIS A 80 -8.86 6.90 -13.05
C HIS A 80 -8.48 7.75 -11.84
N LEU A 81 -8.37 7.08 -10.69
CA LEU A 81 -7.94 7.64 -9.41
C LEU A 81 -6.93 6.69 -8.76
N THR A 82 -5.91 7.23 -8.10
CA THR A 82 -5.02 6.39 -7.27
C THR A 82 -5.64 6.08 -5.93
N PHE A 83 -6.43 7.01 -5.39
CA PHE A 83 -7.18 6.88 -4.14
C PHE A 83 -8.67 7.08 -4.40
N PHE A 84 -9.49 6.16 -3.88
CA PHE A 84 -10.94 6.22 -4.01
C PHE A 84 -11.63 5.48 -2.84
N GLU A 85 -12.91 5.74 -2.65
CA GLU A 85 -13.75 5.02 -1.70
C GLU A 85 -14.52 3.92 -2.42
N MET A 86 -14.57 2.72 -1.82
CA MET A 86 -15.32 1.58 -2.33
C MET A 86 -16.41 1.21 -1.34
N LEU A 87 -17.67 1.28 -1.77
CA LEU A 87 -18.80 0.71 -1.05
C LEU A 87 -18.77 -0.80 -1.22
N GLY A 88 -18.85 -1.52 -0.10
CA GLY A 88 -18.83 -2.97 -0.10
C GLY A 88 -19.89 -3.56 0.81
N SER A 89 -20.48 -4.65 0.34
CA SER A 89 -21.32 -5.56 1.09
C SER A 89 -20.83 -6.99 0.92
N TRP A 90 -20.82 -7.77 1.99
CA TRP A 90 -20.22 -9.10 2.03
C TRP A 90 -21.14 -10.13 2.67
N SER A 91 -21.15 -11.31 2.06
CA SER A 91 -21.73 -12.53 2.61
C SER A 91 -20.63 -13.53 2.92
N LEU A 92 -20.49 -13.91 4.19
CA LEU A 92 -19.54 -14.90 4.68
C LEU A 92 -20.25 -16.24 4.89
N GLY A 93 -20.51 -16.97 3.81
CA GLY A 93 -21.20 -18.26 3.88
C GLY A 93 -22.65 -18.16 4.36
N ASP A 94 -23.37 -17.09 3.99
CA ASP A 94 -24.77 -16.88 4.37
C ASP A 94 -25.71 -16.92 3.15
N TYR A 95 -25.60 -15.95 2.26
CA TYR A 95 -26.27 -15.92 0.95
C TYR A 95 -25.26 -15.93 -0.21
N PHE A 96 -25.74 -16.16 -1.43
CA PHE A 96 -24.91 -16.24 -2.65
C PHE A 96 -25.57 -15.52 -3.84
N LYS A 97 -25.26 -15.93 -5.08
CA LYS A 97 -25.65 -15.29 -6.36
C LYS A 97 -27.06 -14.72 -6.39
N LYS A 98 -28.10 -15.56 -6.25
CA LYS A 98 -29.50 -15.13 -6.41
C LYS A 98 -29.92 -14.02 -5.45
N GLU A 99 -29.52 -14.09 -4.18
CA GLU A 99 -29.87 -13.05 -3.19
C GLU A 99 -29.00 -11.80 -3.38
N ALA A 100 -27.70 -11.96 -3.66
CA ALA A 100 -26.80 -10.86 -3.95
C ALA A 100 -27.33 -10.01 -5.12
N ILE A 101 -27.62 -10.65 -6.26
CA ILE A 101 -28.15 -10.02 -7.46
C ILE A 101 -29.50 -9.33 -7.19
N ARG A 102 -30.38 -9.96 -6.38
CA ARG A 102 -31.65 -9.34 -5.97
C ARG A 102 -31.42 -8.07 -5.15
N LEU A 103 -30.50 -8.10 -4.18
CA LEU A 103 -30.16 -6.93 -3.35
C LEU A 103 -29.57 -5.82 -4.23
N SER A 104 -28.66 -6.17 -5.14
CA SER A 104 -28.04 -5.23 -6.06
C SER A 104 -29.06 -4.58 -6.98
N TYR A 105 -29.95 -5.36 -7.60
CA TYR A 105 -31.05 -4.84 -8.41
C TYR A 105 -31.98 -3.92 -7.63
N GLU A 106 -32.37 -4.31 -6.41
CA GLU A 106 -33.27 -3.53 -5.55
C GLU A 106 -32.64 -2.19 -5.15
N PHE A 107 -31.35 -2.16 -4.80
CA PHE A 107 -30.67 -0.92 -4.46
C PHE A 107 -30.58 0.03 -5.67
N LEU A 108 -30.25 -0.50 -6.86
CA LEU A 108 -30.10 0.29 -8.07
C LEU A 108 -31.45 0.85 -8.57
N THR A 109 -32.50 0.03 -8.59
CA THR A 109 -33.78 0.38 -9.26
C THR A 109 -34.88 0.80 -8.29
N GLY A 110 -34.75 0.48 -7.01
CA GLY A 110 -35.77 0.74 -6.00
C GLY A 110 -36.03 2.24 -5.83
N LYS A 111 -37.32 2.62 -5.82
CA LYS A 111 -37.77 4.02 -5.73
C LYS A 111 -37.29 4.77 -4.49
N ARG A 112 -37.03 4.04 -3.39
CA ARG A 112 -36.50 4.60 -2.13
C ARG A 112 -34.99 4.81 -2.16
N TRP A 113 -34.30 4.15 -3.09
CA TRP A 113 -32.83 4.06 -3.15
C TRP A 113 -32.30 4.90 -4.31
N LEU A 114 -31.59 4.31 -5.27
CA LEU A 114 -31.04 5.07 -6.39
C LEU A 114 -32.08 5.38 -7.47
N ASN A 115 -33.18 4.62 -7.54
CA ASN A 115 -34.28 4.84 -8.48
C ASN A 115 -33.79 5.02 -9.94
N LEU A 116 -32.81 4.21 -10.34
CA LEU A 116 -32.31 4.18 -11.71
C LEU A 116 -33.35 3.57 -12.65
N ASP A 117 -33.37 4.02 -13.90
CA ASP A 117 -34.24 3.44 -14.92
C ASP A 117 -33.73 2.03 -15.28
N GLU A 118 -34.46 1.01 -14.85
CA GLU A 118 -34.19 -0.40 -15.13
C GLU A 118 -34.04 -0.69 -16.64
N LYS A 119 -34.64 0.14 -17.52
CA LYS A 119 -34.50 -0.01 -18.97
C LYS A 119 -33.11 0.32 -19.49
N ARG A 120 -32.28 0.96 -18.67
CA ARG A 120 -30.90 1.35 -19.00
C ARG A 120 -29.88 0.51 -18.25
N LEU A 121 -30.33 -0.49 -17.47
CA LEU A 121 -29.45 -1.44 -16.79
C LEU A 121 -29.03 -2.56 -17.75
N PHE A 122 -27.74 -2.80 -17.79
CA PHE A 122 -27.07 -3.88 -18.53
C PHE A 122 -26.18 -4.62 -17.55
N VAL A 123 -25.98 -5.92 -17.77
CA VAL A 123 -25.15 -6.74 -16.88
C VAL A 123 -24.27 -7.69 -17.67
N THR A 124 -23.14 -8.04 -17.08
CA THR A 124 -22.22 -9.04 -17.63
C THR A 124 -22.10 -10.23 -16.68
N VAL A 125 -21.82 -11.42 -17.20
CA VAL A 125 -21.66 -12.68 -16.45
C VAL A 125 -20.56 -13.52 -17.09
N PHE A 126 -19.97 -14.44 -16.32
CA PHE A 126 -18.85 -15.25 -16.80
C PHE A 126 -19.26 -16.27 -17.89
N ALA A 127 -18.58 -16.25 -19.03
CA ALA A 127 -18.83 -17.10 -20.20
C ALA A 127 -18.45 -18.57 -20.01
N GLY A 128 -17.63 -18.89 -19.00
CA GLY A 128 -17.05 -20.21 -18.83
C GLY A 128 -15.76 -20.38 -19.63
N ASP A 129 -14.89 -21.24 -19.13
CA ASP A 129 -13.64 -21.66 -19.77
C ASP A 129 -13.32 -23.12 -19.39
N GLU A 130 -12.07 -23.54 -19.58
CA GLU A 130 -11.60 -24.88 -19.19
C GLU A 130 -11.48 -25.08 -17.67
N ASP A 131 -11.37 -24.00 -16.89
CA ASP A 131 -11.20 -24.04 -15.44
C ASP A 131 -12.54 -24.03 -14.69
N ALA A 132 -13.53 -23.30 -15.23
CA ALA A 132 -14.81 -23.10 -14.57
C ALA A 132 -15.99 -23.02 -15.57
N PRO A 133 -17.17 -23.54 -15.18
CA PRO A 133 -18.33 -23.52 -16.05
C PRO A 133 -18.87 -22.11 -16.27
N ARG A 134 -19.64 -21.94 -17.35
CA ARG A 134 -20.42 -20.75 -17.64
C ARG A 134 -21.38 -20.42 -16.48
N ASP A 135 -21.47 -19.15 -16.11
CA ASP A 135 -22.27 -18.70 -14.97
C ASP A 135 -23.76 -18.52 -15.32
N VAL A 136 -24.43 -19.66 -15.53
CA VAL A 136 -25.86 -19.71 -15.84
C VAL A 136 -26.72 -19.26 -14.66
N GLU A 137 -26.29 -19.51 -13.41
CA GLU A 137 -27.04 -19.14 -12.21
C GLU A 137 -27.23 -17.62 -12.09
N SER A 138 -26.18 -16.83 -12.32
CA SER A 138 -26.27 -15.37 -12.33
C SER A 138 -27.14 -14.85 -13.47
N CYS A 139 -27.03 -15.46 -14.67
CA CYS A 139 -27.89 -15.12 -15.81
C CYS A 139 -29.37 -15.33 -15.49
N GLU A 140 -29.74 -16.50 -14.96
CA GLU A 140 -31.12 -16.80 -14.58
C GLU A 140 -31.63 -15.89 -13.45
N ALA A 141 -30.77 -15.52 -12.50
CA ALA A 141 -31.12 -14.57 -11.45
C ALA A 141 -31.46 -13.18 -12.02
N TRP A 142 -30.66 -12.66 -12.95
CA TRP A 142 -30.95 -11.39 -13.62
C TRP A 142 -32.20 -11.44 -14.50
N SER A 143 -32.35 -12.48 -15.33
CA SER A 143 -33.55 -12.67 -16.16
C SER A 143 -34.81 -12.79 -15.29
N GLY A 144 -34.72 -13.48 -14.14
CA GLY A 144 -35.81 -13.61 -13.17
C GLY A 144 -36.24 -12.30 -12.50
N LEU A 145 -35.38 -11.27 -12.50
CA LEU A 145 -35.68 -9.91 -12.04
C LEU A 145 -36.21 -9.00 -13.16
N GLY A 146 -36.31 -9.52 -14.39
CA GLY A 146 -36.85 -8.79 -15.53
C GLY A 146 -35.81 -8.11 -16.42
N VAL A 147 -34.50 -8.34 -16.19
CA VAL A 147 -33.45 -7.89 -17.11
C VAL A 147 -33.57 -8.69 -18.41
N PRO A 148 -33.78 -8.08 -19.58
CA PRO A 148 -33.93 -8.83 -20.83
C PRO A 148 -32.64 -9.54 -21.22
N ASP A 149 -32.74 -10.74 -21.83
CA ASP A 149 -31.57 -11.52 -22.26
C ASP A 149 -30.61 -10.73 -23.18
N GLY A 150 -31.14 -9.84 -24.03
CA GLY A 150 -30.34 -8.95 -24.88
C GLY A 150 -29.53 -7.88 -24.11
N ARG A 151 -29.63 -7.84 -22.78
CA ARG A 151 -28.86 -6.97 -21.88
C ARG A 151 -27.99 -7.74 -20.90
N ILE A 152 -27.94 -9.07 -21.00
CA ILE A 152 -27.10 -9.95 -20.19
C ILE A 152 -26.00 -10.51 -21.09
N PHE A 153 -24.76 -10.06 -20.88
CA PHE A 153 -23.62 -10.41 -21.75
C PHE A 153 -22.72 -11.43 -21.07
N PHE A 154 -22.42 -12.52 -21.78
CA PHE A 154 -21.42 -13.48 -21.31
C PHE A 154 -20.03 -13.06 -21.78
N LEU A 155 -19.12 -12.74 -20.86
CA LEU A 155 -17.75 -12.30 -21.18
C LEU A 155 -16.69 -13.25 -20.61
N SER A 156 -15.46 -13.10 -21.10
CA SER A 156 -14.36 -14.01 -20.80
C SER A 156 -13.87 -13.89 -19.35
N LYS A 157 -12.90 -14.73 -18.99
CA LYS A 157 -12.27 -14.73 -17.67
C LYS A 157 -11.58 -13.40 -17.37
N GLU A 158 -11.02 -12.75 -18.37
CA GLU A 158 -10.35 -11.44 -18.22
C GLU A 158 -11.32 -10.33 -17.80
N GLU A 159 -12.61 -10.47 -18.11
CA GLU A 159 -13.65 -9.46 -17.84
C GLU A 159 -14.56 -9.85 -16.66
N ASN A 160 -14.94 -11.12 -16.51
CA ASN A 160 -15.92 -11.58 -15.52
C ASN A 160 -15.40 -12.64 -14.55
N TRP A 161 -14.11 -12.56 -14.19
CA TRP A 161 -13.53 -13.37 -13.13
C TRP A 161 -12.67 -12.52 -12.21
N TRP A 162 -12.87 -12.68 -10.91
CA TRP A 162 -12.09 -11.96 -9.92
C TRP A 162 -11.18 -12.90 -9.14
N GLY A 163 -9.91 -12.49 -9.02
CA GLY A 163 -8.96 -13.02 -8.06
C GLY A 163 -8.08 -14.19 -8.52
N PRO A 164 -7.20 -14.65 -7.61
CA PRO A 164 -7.02 -14.14 -6.25
C PRO A 164 -6.19 -12.84 -6.17
N ILE A 165 -6.13 -12.22 -4.99
CA ILE A 165 -5.11 -11.22 -4.69
C ILE A 165 -3.78 -11.94 -4.51
N GLY A 166 -2.84 -11.71 -5.42
CA GLY A 166 -1.56 -12.43 -5.47
C GLY A 166 -1.66 -13.73 -6.26
N ASP A 167 -0.81 -14.71 -5.95
CA ASP A 167 -0.71 -15.95 -6.71
C ASP A 167 -1.73 -17.02 -6.26
N THR A 168 -2.26 -16.91 -5.04
CA THR A 168 -3.18 -17.89 -4.43
C THR A 168 -4.26 -17.23 -3.57
N GLY A 169 -5.40 -17.89 -3.40
CA GLY A 169 -6.47 -17.44 -2.51
C GLY A 169 -7.88 -17.53 -3.09
N PRO A 170 -8.89 -17.00 -2.37
CA PRO A 170 -10.28 -16.95 -2.80
C PRO A 170 -10.46 -16.20 -4.14
N CYS A 171 -11.25 -16.77 -5.03
CA CYS A 171 -11.56 -16.25 -6.36
C CYS A 171 -12.88 -16.83 -6.90
N GLY A 172 -13.37 -16.29 -8.01
CA GLY A 172 -14.54 -16.84 -8.67
C GLY A 172 -15.11 -15.94 -9.77
N PRO A 173 -16.20 -16.39 -10.41
CA PRO A 173 -16.89 -15.59 -11.41
C PRO A 173 -17.50 -14.35 -10.76
N CYS A 174 -17.69 -13.31 -11.56
CA CYS A 174 -18.38 -12.12 -11.11
C CYS A 174 -19.42 -11.65 -12.13
N THR A 175 -20.36 -10.84 -11.66
CA THR A 175 -21.31 -10.12 -12.50
C THR A 175 -21.15 -8.63 -12.29
N GLU A 176 -21.06 -7.88 -13.38
CA GLU A 176 -20.88 -6.43 -13.32
C GLU A 176 -22.12 -5.73 -13.87
N MET A 177 -22.53 -4.67 -13.19
CA MET A 177 -23.70 -3.88 -13.50
C MET A 177 -23.29 -2.59 -14.18
N PHE A 178 -23.86 -2.36 -15.36
CA PHE A 178 -23.59 -1.19 -16.19
C PHE A 178 -24.84 -0.37 -16.43
N TYR A 179 -24.67 0.95 -16.51
CA TYR A 179 -25.73 1.87 -16.89
C TYR A 179 -25.46 2.50 -18.24
N ASP A 180 -26.41 2.41 -19.17
CA ASP A 180 -26.31 3.07 -20.47
C ASP A 180 -26.42 4.58 -20.29
N SER A 181 -25.37 5.33 -20.62
CA SER A 181 -25.31 6.79 -20.54
C SER A 181 -26.16 7.51 -21.60
N GLY A 182 -26.65 6.78 -22.61
CA GLY A 182 -27.40 7.30 -23.74
C GLY A 182 -26.51 7.75 -24.91
N LYS A 183 -25.18 7.63 -24.79
CA LYS A 183 -24.25 7.88 -25.90
C LYS A 183 -24.50 6.89 -27.05
N PRO A 184 -24.25 7.31 -28.30
CA PRO A 184 -24.31 6.41 -29.43
C PRO A 184 -23.27 5.28 -29.28
N PRO A 185 -23.55 4.08 -29.78
CA PRO A 185 -22.57 2.99 -29.77
C PRO A 185 -21.35 3.38 -30.60
N CYS A 186 -20.15 3.00 -30.15
CA CYS A 186 -18.91 3.24 -30.89
C CYS A 186 -18.72 2.34 -32.13
N GLY A 187 -19.67 1.43 -32.37
CA GLY A 187 -19.64 0.47 -33.46
C GLY A 187 -20.71 -0.62 -33.26
N PRO A 188 -20.84 -1.56 -34.21
CA PRO A 188 -21.82 -2.65 -34.14
C PRO A 188 -21.61 -3.58 -32.94
N GLU A 189 -20.36 -3.76 -32.50
CA GLU A 189 -19.98 -4.63 -31.37
C GLU A 189 -19.96 -3.88 -30.01
N CYS A 190 -20.56 -2.69 -29.93
CA CYS A 190 -20.54 -1.90 -28.71
C CYS A 190 -21.37 -2.55 -27.59
N ARG A 191 -20.70 -2.97 -26.53
CA ARG A 191 -21.26 -3.69 -25.39
C ARG A 191 -20.74 -3.15 -24.05
N PRO A 192 -21.35 -3.56 -22.92
CA PRO A 192 -20.73 -3.39 -21.61
C PRO A 192 -19.26 -3.86 -21.59
N GLY A 193 -18.39 -3.11 -20.91
CA GLY A 193 -16.92 -3.28 -20.95
C GLY A 193 -16.20 -2.41 -22.00
N CYS A 194 -16.90 -1.77 -22.96
CA CYS A 194 -16.26 -0.85 -23.91
C CYS A 194 -15.85 0.49 -23.26
N SER A 195 -14.63 0.96 -23.58
CA SER A 195 -14.09 2.25 -23.11
C SER A 195 -14.72 3.50 -23.77
N CYS A 196 -15.73 3.34 -24.63
CA CYS A 196 -16.39 4.45 -25.34
C CYS A 196 -17.28 5.34 -24.45
N GLY A 197 -17.49 4.95 -23.19
CA GLY A 197 -18.32 5.69 -22.23
C GLY A 197 -19.83 5.57 -22.47
N LYS A 198 -20.28 4.68 -23.37
CA LYS A 198 -21.71 4.34 -23.51
C LYS A 198 -22.22 3.57 -22.29
N TYR A 199 -21.47 2.58 -21.81
CA TYR A 199 -21.84 1.79 -20.65
C TYR A 199 -20.93 2.17 -19.49
N PHE A 200 -21.53 2.60 -18.38
CA PHE A 200 -20.83 3.02 -17.18
C PHE A 200 -20.90 1.90 -16.14
N GLU A 201 -19.77 1.35 -15.72
CA GLU A 201 -19.72 0.34 -14.66
C GLU A 201 -20.12 0.99 -13.33
N LEU A 202 -21.14 0.44 -12.68
CA LEU A 202 -21.65 0.90 -11.39
C LEU A 202 -21.13 0.07 -10.24
N TRP A 203 -21.13 -1.24 -10.40
CA TRP A 203 -21.00 -2.18 -9.29
C TRP A 203 -20.59 -3.55 -9.83
N ASN A 204 -19.77 -4.25 -9.06
CA ASN A 204 -19.38 -5.63 -9.32
C ASN A 204 -19.76 -6.52 -8.13
N ASP A 205 -20.42 -7.65 -8.41
CA ASP A 205 -20.71 -8.73 -7.46
C ASP A 205 -19.82 -9.94 -7.81
N VAL A 206 -18.84 -10.20 -6.95
CA VAL A 206 -17.90 -11.32 -7.04
C VAL A 206 -18.41 -12.51 -6.21
N PHE A 207 -18.47 -13.67 -6.85
CA PHE A 207 -18.97 -14.90 -6.27
C PHE A 207 -17.81 -15.85 -5.95
N MET A 208 -17.18 -15.64 -4.80
CA MET A 208 -16.04 -16.45 -4.37
C MET A 208 -16.49 -17.87 -4.01
N GLU A 209 -16.31 -18.80 -4.95
CA GLU A 209 -16.58 -20.23 -4.76
C GLU A 209 -15.35 -21.11 -5.03
N TYR A 210 -14.25 -20.52 -5.51
CA TYR A 210 -12.99 -21.20 -5.78
C TYR A 210 -11.84 -20.63 -4.95
N ASN A 211 -10.82 -21.45 -4.75
CA ASN A 211 -9.52 -21.09 -4.19
C ASN A 211 -8.45 -21.48 -5.20
N ARG A 212 -7.66 -20.51 -5.66
CA ARG A 212 -6.51 -20.78 -6.54
C ARG A 212 -5.36 -21.32 -5.70
N THR A 213 -4.84 -22.46 -6.11
CA THR A 213 -3.74 -23.16 -5.44
C THR A 213 -2.38 -22.71 -5.95
N VAL A 214 -1.31 -23.05 -5.22
CA VAL A 214 0.09 -22.73 -5.61
C VAL A 214 0.47 -23.36 -6.96
N SER A 215 -0.13 -24.50 -7.32
CA SER A 215 0.09 -25.15 -8.62
C SER A 215 -0.65 -24.46 -9.77
N GLY A 216 -1.44 -23.42 -9.50
CA GLY A 216 -2.21 -22.66 -10.48
C GLY A 216 -3.63 -23.19 -10.75
N GLY A 217 -4.02 -24.32 -10.15
CA GLY A 217 -5.35 -24.90 -10.29
C GLY A 217 -6.39 -24.28 -9.35
N TYR A 218 -7.66 -24.66 -9.51
CA TYR A 218 -8.79 -24.17 -8.72
C TYR A 218 -9.44 -25.30 -7.92
N GLU A 219 -9.66 -25.06 -6.63
CA GLU A 219 -10.39 -25.96 -5.73
C GLU A 219 -11.61 -25.25 -5.16
N LEU A 220 -12.68 -25.97 -4.83
CA LEU A 220 -13.86 -25.35 -4.22
C LEU A 220 -13.56 -24.85 -2.80
N LEU A 221 -14.03 -23.65 -2.48
CA LEU A 221 -14.00 -23.14 -1.10
C LEU A 221 -14.96 -23.92 -0.20
N LYS A 222 -14.60 -24.05 1.08
CA LYS A 222 -15.46 -24.69 2.10
C LYS A 222 -16.81 -23.98 2.27
N GLN A 223 -16.81 -22.67 2.04
CA GLN A 223 -18.00 -21.83 2.06
C GLN A 223 -17.99 -20.93 0.83
N LYS A 224 -19.16 -20.70 0.26
CA LYS A 224 -19.34 -19.73 -0.82
C LYS A 224 -19.51 -18.35 -0.22
N ASN A 225 -18.83 -17.35 -0.76
CA ASN A 225 -18.90 -15.99 -0.27
C ASN A 225 -19.33 -15.03 -1.37
N VAL A 226 -19.90 -13.91 -0.97
CA VAL A 226 -20.18 -12.77 -1.87
C VAL A 226 -19.31 -11.62 -1.43
N ASP A 227 -18.62 -11.04 -2.40
CA ASP A 227 -17.94 -9.76 -2.29
C ASP A 227 -18.55 -8.81 -3.31
N THR A 228 -18.81 -7.58 -2.90
CA THR A 228 -19.36 -6.56 -3.80
C THR A 228 -18.53 -5.30 -3.69
N GLY A 229 -18.37 -4.59 -4.82
CA GLY A 229 -17.55 -3.39 -4.88
C GLY A 229 -18.15 -2.32 -5.80
N MET A 230 -18.60 -1.20 -5.23
CA MET A 230 -19.10 -0.03 -5.94
C MET A 230 -18.17 1.16 -5.70
N GLY A 231 -17.55 1.69 -6.76
CA GLY A 231 -16.72 2.89 -6.67
C GLY A 231 -17.57 4.13 -6.40
N VAL A 232 -17.33 4.81 -5.28
CA VAL A 232 -18.11 5.97 -4.85
C VAL A 232 -17.99 7.12 -5.85
N GLU A 233 -16.76 7.48 -6.23
CA GLU A 233 -16.49 8.62 -7.09
C GLU A 233 -17.05 8.42 -8.50
N HIS A 234 -16.93 7.19 -9.02
CA HIS A 234 -17.48 6.80 -10.31
C HIS A 234 -19.01 6.90 -10.30
N THR A 235 -19.64 6.23 -9.35
CA THR A 235 -21.11 6.23 -9.23
C THR A 235 -21.65 7.63 -9.01
N ALA A 236 -20.99 8.44 -8.17
CA ALA A 236 -21.36 9.84 -7.96
C ALA A 236 -21.23 10.67 -9.25
N ALA A 237 -20.17 10.47 -10.04
CA ALA A 237 -20.02 11.17 -11.32
C ALA A 237 -21.19 10.90 -12.26
N MET A 238 -21.61 9.64 -12.38
CA MET A 238 -22.78 9.28 -13.18
C MET A 238 -24.07 9.90 -12.60
N LEU A 239 -24.30 9.77 -11.29
CA LEU A 239 -25.51 10.27 -10.63
C LEU A 239 -25.62 11.80 -10.59
N GLU A 240 -24.50 12.51 -10.68
CA GLU A 240 -24.44 13.97 -10.81
C GLU A 240 -24.44 14.44 -12.28
N GLY A 241 -24.36 13.52 -13.24
CA GLY A 241 -24.26 13.85 -14.67
C GLY A 241 -22.93 14.51 -15.04
N LYS A 242 -21.84 14.19 -14.34
CA LYS A 242 -20.49 14.69 -14.62
C LYS A 242 -19.80 13.79 -15.64
N GLU A 243 -19.07 14.41 -16.56
CA GLU A 243 -18.26 13.68 -17.56
C GLU A 243 -16.97 13.11 -16.97
N THR A 244 -16.58 13.55 -15.78
CA THR A 244 -15.37 13.13 -15.10
C THR A 244 -15.55 13.07 -13.59
N VAL A 245 -14.85 12.13 -12.94
CA VAL A 245 -14.79 12.00 -11.48
C VAL A 245 -14.24 13.26 -10.80
N PHE A 246 -13.42 14.05 -11.49
CA PHE A 246 -12.88 15.31 -10.95
C PHE A 246 -13.93 16.43 -10.89
N GLY A 247 -15.09 16.25 -11.53
CA GLY A 247 -16.19 17.20 -11.56
C GLY A 247 -17.23 17.02 -10.46
N ILE A 248 -17.13 15.96 -9.65
CA ILE A 248 -18.09 15.67 -8.57
C ILE A 248 -17.88 16.60 -7.37
N ALA A 249 -18.92 16.78 -6.57
CA ALA A 249 -18.88 17.67 -5.40
C ALA A 249 -17.72 17.35 -4.43
N ALA A 250 -17.35 16.07 -4.29
CA ALA A 250 -16.29 15.61 -3.40
C ALA A 250 -14.85 15.89 -3.87
N ILE A 251 -14.63 16.18 -5.16
CA ILE A 251 -13.29 16.37 -5.74
C ILE A 251 -13.12 17.75 -6.38
N ARG A 252 -14.18 18.31 -6.96
CA ARG A 252 -14.15 19.60 -7.68
C ARG A 252 -13.51 20.74 -6.89
N PRO A 253 -13.72 20.91 -5.56
CA PRO A 253 -13.08 21.98 -4.81
C PRO A 253 -11.55 21.82 -4.71
N ILE A 254 -11.03 20.60 -4.72
CA ILE A 254 -9.58 20.32 -4.74
C ILE A 254 -9.01 20.76 -6.10
N ALA A 255 -9.66 20.38 -7.20
CA ALA A 255 -9.28 20.82 -8.54
C ALA A 255 -9.36 22.35 -8.70
N ALA A 256 -10.39 22.99 -8.12
CA ALA A 256 -10.54 24.44 -8.11
C ALA A 256 -9.38 25.13 -7.41
N LYS A 257 -8.88 24.54 -6.32
CA LYS A 257 -7.72 25.08 -5.63
C LYS A 257 -6.46 25.03 -6.49
N VAL A 258 -6.28 23.95 -7.26
CA VAL A 258 -5.16 23.83 -8.20
C VAL A 258 -5.27 24.86 -9.34
N GLU A 259 -6.47 25.04 -9.90
CA GLU A 259 -6.76 26.07 -10.92
C GLU A 259 -6.44 27.48 -10.41
N GLU A 260 -6.88 27.82 -9.19
CA GLU A 260 -6.60 29.09 -8.51
C GLU A 260 -5.08 29.32 -8.36
N LEU A 261 -4.36 28.33 -7.83
CA LEU A 261 -2.92 28.40 -7.62
C LEU A 261 -2.14 28.53 -8.93
N ALA A 262 -2.65 27.93 -10.01
CA ALA A 262 -2.10 28.02 -11.35
C ALA A 262 -2.50 29.29 -12.11
N SER A 263 -3.43 30.09 -11.58
CA SER A 263 -4.04 31.23 -12.28
C SER A 263 -4.64 30.83 -13.64
N VAL A 264 -5.35 29.68 -13.67
CA VAL A 264 -6.00 29.14 -14.86
C VAL A 264 -7.51 29.20 -14.71
N ASP A 265 -8.18 30.04 -15.49
CA ASP A 265 -9.65 30.15 -15.49
C ASP A 265 -10.32 29.12 -16.39
N VAL A 266 -9.80 28.90 -17.61
CA VAL A 266 -10.28 27.92 -18.58
C VAL A 266 -9.11 27.06 -19.02
N PRO A 267 -8.97 25.83 -18.49
CA PRO A 267 -7.84 24.98 -18.82
C PRO A 267 -7.93 24.46 -20.25
N THR A 268 -6.80 24.48 -20.96
CA THR A 268 -6.61 23.65 -22.15
C THR A 268 -6.63 22.16 -21.78
N SER A 269 -6.80 21.25 -22.75
CA SER A 269 -6.79 19.79 -22.49
C SER A 269 -5.52 19.30 -21.77
N VAL A 270 -4.36 19.88 -22.09
CA VAL A 270 -3.08 19.57 -21.45
C VAL A 270 -3.03 20.05 -19.99
N GLN A 271 -3.55 21.26 -19.74
CA GLN A 271 -3.66 21.80 -18.38
C GLN A 271 -4.68 21.01 -17.56
N GLU A 272 -5.80 20.61 -18.16
CA GLU A 272 -6.83 19.82 -17.50
C GLU A 272 -6.27 18.47 -17.02
N ARG A 273 -5.52 17.76 -17.88
CA ARG A 273 -4.81 16.53 -17.48
C ARG A 273 -3.89 16.79 -16.28
N SER A 274 -3.14 17.89 -16.30
CA SER A 274 -2.21 18.26 -15.23
C SER A 274 -2.93 18.58 -13.91
N ILE A 275 -4.04 19.32 -13.98
CA ILE A 275 -4.89 19.66 -12.83
C ILE A 275 -5.43 18.38 -12.18
N ARG A 276 -5.93 17.44 -12.99
CA ARG A 276 -6.44 16.14 -12.51
C ARG A 276 -5.37 15.31 -11.81
N ILE A 277 -4.16 15.24 -12.36
CA ILE A 277 -3.03 14.54 -11.73
C ILE A 277 -2.65 15.16 -10.39
N VAL A 278 -2.51 16.48 -10.33
CA VAL A 278 -2.20 17.18 -9.06
C VAL A 278 -3.32 16.93 -8.04
N THR A 279 -4.58 17.04 -8.47
CA THR A 279 -5.76 16.84 -7.62
C THR A 279 -5.78 15.46 -6.99
N ASP A 280 -5.68 14.40 -7.80
CA ASP A 280 -5.68 13.02 -7.32
C ASP A 280 -4.49 12.72 -6.42
N HIS A 281 -3.27 13.07 -6.87
CA HIS A 281 -2.06 12.66 -6.16
C HIS A 281 -1.90 13.39 -4.83
N VAL A 282 -2.30 14.67 -4.72
CA VAL A 282 -2.29 15.38 -3.44
C VAL A 282 -3.38 14.85 -2.52
N ARG A 283 -4.58 14.54 -3.04
CA ARG A 283 -5.63 13.86 -2.28
C ARG A 283 -5.13 12.54 -1.71
N ALA A 284 -4.58 11.68 -2.56
CA ALA A 284 -4.03 10.39 -2.16
C ALA A 284 -2.89 10.52 -1.14
N ALA A 285 -1.94 11.44 -1.36
CA ALA A 285 -0.83 11.68 -0.44
C ALA A 285 -1.30 12.19 0.93
N THR A 286 -2.34 13.02 0.97
CA THR A 286 -2.94 13.53 2.22
C THR A 286 -3.55 12.40 3.03
N PHE A 287 -4.35 11.55 2.38
CA PHE A 287 -4.89 10.34 3.02
C PHE A 287 -3.78 9.38 3.46
N PHE A 288 -2.71 9.25 2.68
CA PHE A 288 -1.56 8.42 3.02
C PHE A 288 -0.86 8.84 4.31
N LEU A 289 -0.61 10.14 4.45
CA LEU A 289 0.08 10.72 5.59
C LEU A 289 -0.83 10.77 6.83
N GLY A 290 -2.12 10.99 6.62
CA GLY A 290 -3.14 11.01 7.67
C GLY A 290 -3.65 9.64 8.12
N ASP A 291 -3.32 8.57 7.39
CA ASP A 291 -3.70 7.19 7.72
C ASP A 291 -3.23 6.78 9.13
N GLU A 292 -3.98 5.92 9.79
CA GLU A 292 -3.69 5.32 11.10
C GLU A 292 -2.24 4.83 11.18
N ARG A 293 -1.76 4.20 10.09
CA ARG A 293 -0.42 3.61 9.96
C ARG A 293 0.48 4.38 9.00
N GLY A 294 0.17 5.66 8.77
CA GLY A 294 0.80 6.52 7.78
C GLY A 294 2.32 6.41 7.73
N VAL A 295 2.85 6.32 6.51
CA VAL A 295 4.28 6.23 6.22
C VAL A 295 4.81 7.57 5.70
N LYS A 296 6.11 7.81 5.92
CA LYS A 296 6.79 9.01 5.40
C LYS A 296 7.41 8.75 4.02
N PRO A 297 7.58 9.79 3.18
CA PRO A 297 8.28 9.66 1.89
C PRO A 297 9.70 9.07 2.04
N SER A 298 9.98 7.96 1.35
CA SER A 298 11.22 7.19 1.50
C SER A 298 11.78 6.71 0.14
N ASN A 299 12.91 6.00 0.14
CA ASN A 299 13.49 5.40 -1.06
C ASN A 299 12.98 3.97 -1.34
N THR A 300 12.15 3.38 -0.47
CA THR A 300 11.77 1.97 -0.54
C THR A 300 10.28 1.76 -0.25
N ASP A 301 9.72 0.70 -0.83
CA ASP A 301 8.39 0.16 -0.56
C ASP A 301 7.28 1.24 -0.59
N ARG A 302 6.47 1.31 0.45
CA ARG A 302 5.32 2.23 0.58
C ARG A 302 5.75 3.70 0.56
N GLY A 303 6.87 4.01 1.22
CA GLY A 303 7.40 5.37 1.26
C GLY A 303 7.91 5.83 -0.11
N TYR A 304 8.34 4.91 -0.97
CA TYR A 304 8.69 5.20 -2.36
C TYR A 304 7.45 5.61 -3.18
N VAL A 305 6.35 4.87 -3.04
CA VAL A 305 5.10 5.19 -3.76
C VAL A 305 4.57 6.56 -3.34
N LEU A 306 4.49 6.84 -2.04
CA LEU A 306 4.07 8.15 -1.54
C LEU A 306 4.96 9.28 -2.09
N ARG A 307 6.28 9.07 -2.08
CA ARG A 307 7.22 10.02 -2.67
C ARG A 307 6.97 10.23 -4.16
N ARG A 308 6.70 9.16 -4.92
CA ARG A 308 6.43 9.23 -6.37
C ARG A 308 5.19 10.09 -6.65
N LEU A 309 4.09 9.89 -5.91
CA LEU A 309 2.87 10.70 -6.05
C LEU A 309 3.15 12.19 -5.81
N ILE A 310 3.81 12.50 -4.68
CA ILE A 310 4.16 13.88 -4.31
C ILE A 310 5.02 14.53 -5.40
N ARG A 311 6.06 13.84 -5.87
CA ARG A 311 6.96 14.38 -6.90
C ARG A 311 6.29 14.59 -8.24
N ARG A 312 5.38 13.68 -8.63
CA ARG A 312 4.59 13.81 -9.86
C ARG A 312 3.61 14.98 -9.76
N ALA A 313 2.94 15.16 -8.61
CA ALA A 313 2.13 16.35 -8.34
C ALA A 313 2.95 17.64 -8.45
N ILE A 314 4.14 17.70 -7.84
CA ILE A 314 5.01 18.89 -7.94
C ILE A 314 5.38 19.19 -9.40
N ARG A 315 5.76 18.17 -10.19
CA ARG A 315 6.07 18.37 -11.62
C ARG A 315 4.89 18.97 -12.37
N PHE A 316 3.70 18.38 -12.24
CA PHE A 316 2.53 18.86 -12.96
C PHE A 316 2.07 20.23 -12.47
N GLY A 317 2.23 20.55 -11.18
CA GLY A 317 2.05 21.91 -10.66
C GLY A 317 3.01 22.91 -11.30
N ARG A 318 4.28 22.54 -11.51
CA ARG A 318 5.26 23.40 -12.22
C ARG A 318 4.92 23.56 -13.71
N LEU A 319 4.40 22.52 -14.37
CA LEU A 319 3.91 22.62 -15.75
C LEU A 319 2.71 23.56 -15.88
N LEU A 320 1.89 23.65 -14.83
CA LEU A 320 0.79 24.61 -14.73
C LEU A 320 1.25 26.05 -14.41
N GLY A 321 2.54 26.29 -14.18
CA GLY A 321 3.08 27.61 -13.85
C GLY A 321 3.05 27.97 -12.36
N ILE A 322 2.71 27.03 -11.47
CA ILE A 322 2.78 27.27 -10.03
C ILE A 322 4.25 27.35 -9.64
N GLU A 323 4.76 28.48 -9.14
CA GLU A 323 6.19 28.67 -8.77
C GLU A 323 6.49 28.55 -7.27
N ARG A 324 5.48 28.79 -6.44
CA ARG A 324 5.55 28.65 -4.98
C ARG A 324 5.35 27.21 -4.53
N ASP A 325 5.56 26.96 -3.23
CA ASP A 325 5.17 25.71 -2.61
C ASP A 325 3.65 25.71 -2.42
N PHE A 326 2.98 24.61 -2.76
CA PHE A 326 1.53 24.60 -2.92
C PHE A 326 0.83 23.34 -2.40
N LEU A 327 1.58 22.29 -2.09
CA LEU A 327 0.98 21.01 -1.70
C LEU A 327 0.16 21.12 -0.40
N ALA A 328 0.63 21.92 0.57
CA ALA A 328 -0.07 22.16 1.82
C ALA A 328 -1.41 22.89 1.60
N ASP A 329 -1.46 23.87 0.69
CA ASP A 329 -2.69 24.61 0.37
C ASP A 329 -3.77 23.68 -0.22
N VAL A 330 -3.36 22.75 -1.09
CA VAL A 330 -4.26 21.77 -1.69
C VAL A 330 -4.65 20.69 -0.66
N ALA A 331 -3.72 20.24 0.17
CA ALA A 331 -3.98 19.28 1.24
C ALA A 331 -4.98 19.82 2.28
N GLU A 332 -4.95 21.12 2.61
CA GLU A 332 -5.94 21.72 3.50
C GLU A 332 -7.37 21.57 2.96
N VAL A 333 -7.57 21.77 1.65
CA VAL A 333 -8.89 21.57 1.03
C VAL A 333 -9.31 20.10 1.12
N VAL A 334 -8.36 19.17 0.94
CA VAL A 334 -8.63 17.73 1.12
C VAL A 334 -9.04 17.44 2.56
N ILE A 335 -8.33 17.97 3.56
CA ILE A 335 -8.65 17.76 4.99
C ILE A 335 -10.03 18.32 5.31
N ALA A 336 -10.31 19.58 4.94
CA ALA A 336 -11.58 20.25 5.22
C ALA A 336 -12.80 19.53 4.61
N LEU A 337 -12.65 18.95 3.41
CA LEU A 337 -13.72 18.17 2.78
C LEU A 337 -14.00 16.83 3.46
N ASN A 338 -13.04 16.28 4.20
CA ASN A 338 -13.04 14.89 4.63
C ASN A 338 -12.96 14.71 6.16
N GLU A 339 -12.73 15.77 6.93
CA GLU A 339 -12.51 15.72 8.39
C GLU A 339 -13.71 15.15 9.19
N SER A 340 -14.93 15.27 8.66
CA SER A 340 -16.12 14.69 9.30
C SER A 340 -16.11 13.16 9.28
N ASP A 341 -15.69 12.58 8.16
CA ASP A 341 -15.67 11.13 7.94
C ASP A 341 -14.32 10.54 8.41
N TYR A 342 -13.25 11.34 8.37
CA TYR A 342 -11.87 10.94 8.65
C TYR A 342 -11.16 11.96 9.56
N PRO A 343 -11.50 11.99 10.87
CA PRO A 343 -10.98 12.99 11.82
C PRO A 343 -9.45 12.97 11.97
N LEU A 344 -8.82 11.81 11.76
CA LEU A 344 -7.36 11.67 11.79
C LEU A 344 -6.63 12.58 10.80
N LEU A 345 -7.26 12.97 9.69
CA LEU A 345 -6.70 13.93 8.75
C LEU A 345 -6.44 15.29 9.43
N ARG A 346 -7.43 15.77 10.19
CA ARG A 346 -7.31 17.02 10.93
C ARG A 346 -6.38 16.88 12.14
N GLU A 347 -6.45 15.76 12.87
CA GLU A 347 -5.54 15.51 14.00
C GLU A 347 -4.06 15.47 13.58
N LYS A 348 -3.78 14.97 12.36
CA LYS A 348 -2.41 14.85 11.83
C LYS A 348 -2.02 15.99 10.88
N GLU A 349 -2.85 17.03 10.72
CA GLU A 349 -2.65 18.15 9.78
C GLU A 349 -1.21 18.70 9.81
N ALA A 350 -0.71 19.05 11.00
CA ALA A 350 0.63 19.61 11.14
C ALA A 350 1.72 18.66 10.61
N SER A 351 1.59 17.35 10.84
CA SER A 351 2.53 16.36 10.32
C SER A 351 2.37 16.16 8.80
N ILE A 352 1.14 16.23 8.28
CA ILE A 352 0.87 16.11 6.84
C ILE A 352 1.56 17.29 6.12
N PHE A 353 1.30 18.51 6.56
CA PHE A 353 1.88 19.72 5.97
C PHE A 353 3.40 19.74 6.06
N GLU A 354 3.95 19.33 7.21
CA GLU A 354 5.39 19.27 7.40
C GLU A 354 6.06 18.30 6.41
N GLU A 355 5.52 17.09 6.23
CA GLU A 355 6.11 16.08 5.34
C GLU A 355 5.94 16.44 3.86
N LEU A 356 4.78 17.00 3.46
CA LEU A 356 4.58 17.51 2.10
C LEU A 356 5.55 18.64 1.77
N SER A 357 5.66 19.65 2.65
CA SER A 357 6.55 20.80 2.47
C SER A 357 8.03 20.39 2.42
N LYS A 358 8.44 19.44 3.27
CA LYS A 358 9.81 18.90 3.25
C LYS A 358 10.15 18.24 1.92
N GLU A 359 9.26 17.39 1.39
CA GLU A 359 9.53 16.71 0.13
C GLU A 359 9.44 17.69 -1.06
N GLU A 360 8.56 18.68 -1.02
CA GLU A 360 8.46 19.75 -2.03
C GLU A 360 9.74 20.58 -2.11
N ALA A 361 10.21 21.11 -0.98
CA ALA A 361 11.45 21.89 -0.91
C ALA A 361 12.67 21.08 -1.38
N LYS A 362 12.72 19.80 -0.99
CA LYS A 362 13.79 18.87 -1.40
C LYS A 362 13.75 18.60 -2.90
N PHE A 363 12.56 18.33 -3.46
CA PHE A 363 12.42 17.95 -4.85
C PHE A 363 12.53 19.12 -5.82
N LYS A 364 12.14 20.34 -5.43
CA LYS A 364 12.27 21.55 -6.27
C LYS A 364 13.68 21.70 -6.86
N ASN A 365 14.70 21.59 -6.02
CA ASN A 365 16.10 21.67 -6.43
C ASN A 365 16.55 20.51 -7.34
N THR A 366 16.02 19.32 -7.10
CA THR A 366 16.29 18.10 -7.88
C THR A 366 15.64 18.20 -9.26
N LEU A 367 14.38 18.65 -9.32
CA LEU A 367 13.57 18.73 -10.51
C LEU A 367 14.20 19.66 -11.55
N GLU A 368 14.60 20.88 -11.17
CA GLU A 368 15.21 21.83 -12.11
C GLU A 368 16.52 21.31 -12.72
N LYS A 369 17.39 20.71 -11.90
CA LYS A 369 18.66 20.15 -12.37
C LYS A 369 18.43 18.92 -13.26
N GLY A 370 17.49 18.06 -12.87
CA GLY A 370 17.11 16.87 -13.61
C GLY A 370 16.48 17.19 -14.97
N LEU A 371 15.54 18.13 -15.02
CA LEU A 371 14.90 18.57 -16.27
C LEU A 371 15.91 19.14 -17.27
N ARG A 372 16.84 20.00 -16.82
CA ARG A 372 17.90 20.53 -17.70
C ARG A 372 18.79 19.42 -18.26
N LYS A 373 19.12 18.42 -17.44
CA LYS A 373 19.94 17.28 -17.89
C LYS A 373 19.16 16.35 -18.81
N PHE A 374 17.89 16.08 -18.52
CA PHE A 374 16.99 15.30 -19.35
C PHE A 374 16.85 15.92 -20.75
N GLN A 375 16.57 17.22 -20.83
CA GLN A 375 16.44 17.94 -22.11
C GLN A 375 17.69 17.76 -22.98
N ARG A 376 18.88 17.92 -22.41
CA ARG A 376 20.16 17.71 -23.13
C ARG A 376 20.39 16.26 -23.57
N LEU A 377 19.86 15.28 -22.83
CA LEU A 377 19.97 13.87 -23.16
C LEU A 377 18.97 13.46 -24.25
N ALA A 378 17.78 14.07 -24.24
CA ALA A 378 16.73 13.82 -25.22
C ALA A 378 16.90 14.61 -26.53
N GLU A 379 17.66 15.72 -26.49
CA GLU A 379 17.89 16.58 -27.65
C GLU A 379 18.46 15.79 -28.84
N CYS A 380 17.73 15.80 -29.95
CA CYS A 380 18.07 15.12 -31.20
C CYS A 380 18.28 13.60 -31.08
N ARG A 381 17.67 12.95 -30.08
CA ARG A 381 17.70 11.49 -29.93
C ARG A 381 16.30 10.89 -30.02
N THR A 382 16.20 9.68 -30.56
CA THR A 382 14.98 8.87 -30.53
C THR A 382 14.95 7.90 -29.34
N LYS A 383 16.09 7.72 -28.66
CA LYS A 383 16.25 6.80 -27.52
C LYS A 383 17.22 7.36 -26.47
N ILE A 384 16.85 7.24 -25.20
CA ILE A 384 17.71 7.47 -24.03
C ILE A 384 18.20 6.10 -23.53
N GLY A 385 19.51 5.89 -23.50
CA GLY A 385 20.10 4.65 -22.99
C GLY A 385 19.87 4.49 -21.48
N GLY A 386 19.90 3.24 -21.00
CA GLY A 386 19.65 2.90 -19.60
C GLY A 386 20.69 3.49 -18.66
N LYS A 387 21.94 3.64 -19.12
CA LYS A 387 23.01 4.35 -18.41
C LYS A 387 22.74 5.83 -18.21
N ASP A 388 22.18 6.49 -19.22
CA ASP A 388 21.82 7.91 -19.16
C ASP A 388 20.62 8.11 -18.23
N ALA A 389 19.63 7.22 -18.29
CA ALA A 389 18.52 7.18 -17.33
C ALA A 389 18.99 6.87 -15.90
N PHE A 390 19.96 5.97 -15.74
CA PHE A 390 20.55 5.64 -14.45
C PHE A 390 21.38 6.80 -13.89
N LEU A 391 22.09 7.55 -14.73
CA LEU A 391 22.78 8.78 -14.35
C LEU A 391 21.80 9.83 -13.82
N LEU A 392 20.67 10.05 -14.50
CA LEU A 392 19.59 10.93 -14.04
C LEU A 392 19.09 10.51 -12.66
N PHE A 393 18.83 9.22 -12.47
CA PHE A 393 18.38 8.65 -11.20
C PHE A 393 19.41 8.81 -10.08
N GLN A 394 20.63 8.34 -10.28
CA GLN A 394 21.65 8.25 -9.25
C GLN A 394 22.27 9.61 -8.91
N SER A 395 22.67 10.38 -9.92
CA SER A 395 23.47 11.59 -9.74
C SER A 395 22.62 12.85 -9.59
N PHE A 396 21.45 12.88 -10.24
CA PHE A 396 20.56 14.04 -10.21
C PHE A 396 19.34 13.82 -9.31
N GLY A 397 19.15 12.62 -8.75
CA GLY A 397 18.01 12.26 -7.92
C GLY A 397 16.68 12.27 -8.68
N PHE A 398 16.76 12.22 -10.01
CA PHE A 398 15.65 12.37 -10.94
C PHE A 398 14.97 11.01 -11.17
N PRO A 399 13.73 10.80 -10.72
CA PRO A 399 13.11 9.49 -10.73
C PRO A 399 13.08 8.85 -12.13
N PHE A 400 13.27 7.54 -12.19
CA PHE A 400 13.26 6.81 -13.47
C PHE A 400 11.88 6.89 -14.15
N GLU A 401 10.81 6.80 -13.37
CA GLU A 401 9.44 6.91 -13.85
C GLU A 401 9.18 8.29 -14.45
N LEU A 402 9.77 9.34 -13.86
CA LEU A 402 9.68 10.69 -14.40
C LEU A 402 10.43 10.83 -15.73
N THR A 403 11.56 10.13 -15.86
CA THR A 403 12.34 10.05 -17.11
C THR A 403 11.53 9.36 -18.20
N LYS A 404 10.89 8.22 -17.89
CA LYS A 404 10.00 7.51 -18.82
C LYS A 404 8.82 8.37 -19.27
N GLU A 405 8.17 9.02 -18.31
CA GLU A 405 7.00 9.86 -18.59
C GLU A 405 7.37 11.03 -19.52
N LEU A 406 8.45 11.75 -19.20
CA LEU A 406 8.92 12.85 -20.05
C LEU A 406 9.37 12.39 -21.43
N ALA A 407 10.02 11.22 -21.54
CA ALA A 407 10.47 10.69 -22.81
C ALA A 407 9.27 10.30 -23.70
N SER A 408 8.24 9.67 -23.13
CA SER A 408 7.01 9.32 -23.83
C SER A 408 6.29 10.55 -24.40
N GLU A 409 6.25 11.66 -23.66
CA GLU A 409 5.62 12.92 -24.10
C GLU A 409 6.25 13.54 -25.36
N ILE A 410 7.55 13.28 -25.59
CA ILE A 410 8.29 13.79 -26.76
C ILE A 410 8.59 12.70 -27.80
N GLY A 411 8.00 11.50 -27.66
CA GLY A 411 8.19 10.38 -28.59
C GLY A 411 9.58 9.75 -28.54
N VAL A 412 10.25 9.79 -27.38
CA VAL A 412 11.57 9.22 -27.14
C VAL A 412 11.44 7.95 -26.29
N GLU A 413 12.11 6.88 -26.68
CA GLU A 413 12.14 5.63 -25.92
C GLU A 413 13.20 5.67 -24.81
N VAL A 414 12.98 4.94 -23.73
CA VAL A 414 13.97 4.75 -22.65
C VAL A 414 14.30 3.27 -22.54
N ASP A 415 15.59 2.93 -22.52
CA ASP A 415 16.02 1.55 -22.35
C ASP A 415 15.85 1.09 -20.89
N GLU A 416 14.71 0.46 -20.61
CA GLU A 416 14.37 0.01 -19.26
C GLU A 416 15.18 -1.21 -18.80
N GLU A 417 15.56 -2.07 -19.75
CA GLU A 417 16.34 -3.27 -19.46
C GLU A 417 17.78 -2.87 -19.09
N GLU A 418 18.42 -2.01 -19.89
CA GLU A 418 19.75 -1.49 -19.57
C GLU A 418 19.71 -0.65 -18.28
N PHE A 419 18.64 0.12 -18.01
CA PHE A 419 18.50 0.82 -16.73
C PHE A 419 18.45 -0.16 -15.57
N ARG A 420 17.69 -1.25 -15.71
CA ARG A 420 17.57 -2.28 -14.67
C ARG A 420 18.89 -2.96 -14.43
N ASP A 421 19.65 -3.27 -15.47
CA ASP A 421 20.98 -3.84 -15.36
C ASP A 421 21.94 -2.89 -14.62
N GLU A 422 21.97 -1.61 -14.97
CA GLU A 422 22.78 -0.60 -14.29
C GLU A 422 22.34 -0.40 -12.84
N TYR A 423 21.04 -0.36 -12.59
CA TYR A 423 20.47 -0.27 -11.25
C TYR A 423 20.79 -1.51 -10.44
N GLU A 424 20.73 -2.70 -11.02
CA GLU A 424 21.12 -3.96 -10.39
C GLU A 424 22.62 -4.04 -10.13
N GLN A 425 23.45 -3.56 -11.05
CA GLN A 425 24.90 -3.51 -10.88
C GLN A 425 25.27 -2.52 -9.79
N HIS A 426 24.68 -1.32 -9.79
CA HIS A 426 24.82 -0.36 -8.72
C HIS A 426 24.27 -0.92 -7.41
N GLN A 427 23.14 -1.63 -7.43
CA GLN A 427 22.65 -2.36 -6.28
C GLN A 427 23.65 -3.42 -5.87
N LYS A 428 24.25 -4.22 -6.75
CA LYS A 428 25.28 -5.23 -6.43
C LYS A 428 26.53 -4.59 -5.83
N VAL A 429 26.94 -3.41 -6.28
CA VAL A 429 28.07 -2.63 -5.73
C VAL A 429 27.70 -1.98 -4.39
N SER A 430 26.50 -1.44 -4.24
CA SER A 430 25.98 -0.90 -2.97
C SER A 430 25.46 -1.99 -2.00
N SER A 431 25.25 -3.21 -2.51
CA SER A 431 24.84 -4.44 -1.82
C SER A 431 25.97 -5.45 -1.68
N ALA A 432 27.18 -5.17 -2.16
CA ALA A 432 28.40 -5.76 -1.60
C ALA A 432 28.50 -5.41 -0.10
N SER A 433 27.73 -4.41 0.35
CA SER A 433 27.46 -4.10 1.76
C SER A 433 26.07 -4.56 2.29
N ALA A 434 25.22 -5.22 1.49
CA ALA A 434 23.80 -5.45 1.85
C ALA A 434 23.12 -6.77 1.38
N LYS A 435 23.75 -7.66 0.61
CA LYS A 435 23.12 -8.93 0.18
C LYS A 435 23.76 -10.17 0.79
N ARG A 436 23.21 -10.60 1.94
CA ARG A 436 22.99 -12.00 2.35
C ARG A 436 22.24 -12.07 3.70
N LEU A 437 21.08 -11.41 3.85
CA LEU A 437 20.35 -11.46 5.12
C LEU A 437 19.67 -12.83 5.36
N PHE A 438 20.22 -13.64 6.27
CA PHE A 438 19.64 -14.85 6.88
C PHE A 438 18.71 -14.50 8.06
N LYS A 439 17.92 -15.48 8.54
CA LYS A 439 17.01 -15.38 9.71
C LYS A 439 17.64 -14.56 10.84
N GLY A 440 16.94 -13.52 11.32
CA GLY A 440 17.41 -12.67 12.43
C GLY A 440 18.27 -11.45 12.04
N GLY A 441 18.51 -11.19 10.75
CA GLY A 441 19.25 -9.99 10.31
C GLY A 441 20.76 -10.21 10.10
N LEU A 442 21.19 -11.46 9.94
CA LEU A 442 22.58 -11.90 9.78
C LEU A 442 23.02 -11.89 8.32
N SER A 443 24.21 -11.40 7.97
CA SER A 443 24.67 -11.42 6.57
C SER A 443 25.31 -12.74 6.12
N ASP A 444 25.55 -13.69 7.03
CA ASP A 444 25.99 -15.07 6.76
C ASP A 444 25.91 -15.90 8.06
N ALA A 445 26.41 -17.14 8.03
CA ALA A 445 26.50 -18.03 9.19
C ALA A 445 27.94 -18.17 9.72
N SER A 446 28.82 -17.19 9.46
CA SER A 446 30.20 -17.23 9.96
C SER A 446 30.23 -17.05 11.48
N THR A 447 31.29 -17.56 12.12
CA THR A 447 31.52 -17.41 13.57
C THR A 447 31.48 -15.95 14.01
N GLU A 448 32.02 -15.03 13.22
CA GLU A 448 32.04 -13.59 13.54
C GLU A 448 30.64 -12.98 13.49
N THR A 449 29.83 -13.35 12.50
CA THR A 449 28.42 -12.94 12.43
C THR A 449 27.61 -13.47 13.62
N ILE A 450 27.86 -14.72 14.06
CA ILE A 450 27.22 -15.34 15.23
C ILE A 450 27.60 -14.60 16.54
N LYS A 451 28.87 -14.22 16.69
CA LYS A 451 29.33 -13.40 17.82
C LYS A 451 28.64 -12.04 17.81
N LEU A 452 28.65 -11.32 16.68
CA LEU A 452 28.02 -10.00 16.55
C LEU A 452 26.49 -10.06 16.72
N HIS A 453 25.87 -11.19 16.40
CA HIS A 453 24.47 -11.44 16.72
C HIS A 453 24.22 -11.43 18.21
N THR A 454 24.96 -12.23 18.97
CA THR A 454 24.84 -12.26 20.43
C THR A 454 25.15 -10.90 21.05
N ALA A 455 26.14 -10.19 20.52
CA ALA A 455 26.45 -8.81 20.92
C ALA A 455 25.30 -7.83 20.66
N THR A 456 24.48 -8.07 19.62
CA THR A 456 23.30 -7.25 19.32
C THR A 456 22.24 -7.37 20.41
N HIS A 457 22.02 -8.56 20.97
CA HIS A 457 21.09 -8.76 22.11
C HIS A 457 21.61 -8.09 23.38
N LEU A 458 22.92 -8.22 23.67
CA LEU A 458 23.53 -7.49 24.79
C LEU A 458 23.38 -5.98 24.64
N LEU A 459 23.58 -5.44 23.43
CA LEU A 459 23.42 -4.02 23.14
C LEU A 459 21.96 -3.56 23.33
N ASN A 460 21.00 -4.34 22.84
CA ASN A 460 19.56 -4.04 22.93
C ASN A 460 19.12 -3.89 24.40
N GLU A 461 19.51 -4.85 25.23
CA GLU A 461 19.21 -4.82 26.66
C GLU A 461 20.01 -3.73 27.41
N ALA A 462 21.28 -3.51 27.05
CA ALA A 462 22.09 -2.43 27.62
C ALA A 462 21.49 -1.04 27.34
N LEU A 463 20.95 -0.81 26.14
CA LEU A 463 20.23 0.41 25.79
C LEU A 463 19.03 0.64 26.72
N ARG A 464 18.22 -0.40 26.98
CA ARG A 464 17.06 -0.30 27.90
C ARG A 464 17.47 0.06 29.32
N ARG A 465 18.52 -0.61 29.83
CA ARG A 465 19.01 -0.44 31.21
C ARG A 465 19.65 0.94 31.42
N VAL A 466 20.55 1.35 30.53
CA VAL A 466 21.26 2.64 30.65
C VAL A 466 20.30 3.82 30.46
N LEU A 467 19.41 3.76 29.47
CA LEU A 467 18.42 4.81 29.22
C LEU A 467 17.25 4.79 30.22
N LYS A 468 17.14 3.74 31.04
CA LYS A 468 16.03 3.48 31.97
C LYS A 468 14.67 3.52 31.26
N LYS A 469 14.62 2.96 30.05
CA LYS A 469 13.46 3.00 29.14
C LYS A 469 13.15 1.59 28.62
N ARG A 470 12.01 1.04 29.05
CA ARG A 470 11.53 -0.27 28.57
C ARG A 470 10.91 -0.20 27.18
N ASP A 471 10.52 0.98 26.74
CA ASP A 471 9.92 1.27 25.44
C ASP A 471 10.96 1.45 24.31
N ILE A 472 12.23 1.10 24.55
CA ILE A 472 13.22 0.98 23.47
C ILE A 472 12.90 -0.29 22.66
N VAL A 473 12.47 -0.06 21.44
CA VAL A 473 12.08 -1.03 20.42
C VAL A 473 13.06 -0.97 19.26
N GLN A 474 13.54 -2.15 18.86
CA GLN A 474 14.35 -2.31 17.66
C GLN A 474 13.54 -1.90 16.41
N ARG A 475 14.09 -0.97 15.61
CA ARG A 475 13.53 -0.52 14.33
C ARG A 475 14.23 -1.12 13.13
N GLY A 476 15.37 -1.75 13.33
CA GLY A 476 16.11 -2.45 12.29
C GLY A 476 17.44 -2.99 12.82
N SER A 477 17.91 -4.09 12.25
CA SER A 477 19.24 -4.63 12.53
C SER A 477 19.87 -5.13 11.24
N ASN A 478 21.19 -5.05 11.14
CA ASN A 478 21.98 -5.63 10.07
C ASN A 478 23.37 -5.99 10.62
N ILE A 479 23.66 -7.28 10.63
CA ILE A 479 24.91 -7.83 11.16
C ILE A 479 25.72 -8.40 10.00
N THR A 480 27.01 -8.08 9.94
CA THR A 480 27.99 -8.67 9.01
C THR A 480 29.19 -9.19 9.80
N PRO A 481 30.10 -9.99 9.21
CA PRO A 481 31.30 -10.46 9.92
C PRO A 481 32.15 -9.31 10.49
N GLU A 482 32.09 -8.13 9.88
CA GLU A 482 32.91 -6.98 10.26
C GLU A 482 32.22 -6.03 11.24
N ARG A 483 30.87 -6.02 11.29
CA ARG A 483 30.12 -5.04 12.10
C ARG A 483 28.67 -5.42 12.36
N LEU A 484 28.11 -4.90 13.46
CA LEU A 484 26.66 -4.80 13.64
C LEU A 484 26.17 -3.37 13.47
N ARG A 485 24.94 -3.26 12.97
CA ARG A 485 24.18 -2.02 12.82
C ARG A 485 22.86 -2.21 13.54
N PHE A 486 22.59 -1.39 14.55
CA PHE A 486 21.41 -1.48 15.38
C PHE A 486 20.62 -0.16 15.35
N ASP A 487 19.35 -0.24 14.95
CA ASP A 487 18.44 0.90 14.84
C ASP A 487 17.35 0.79 15.92
N PHE A 488 17.11 1.87 16.64
CA PHE A 488 16.16 1.91 17.76
C PHE A 488 15.45 3.25 17.88
N ASN A 489 14.29 3.29 18.54
CA ASN A 489 13.55 4.54 18.76
C ASN A 489 14.21 5.41 19.86
N LEU A 490 14.71 6.58 19.48
CA LEU A 490 15.15 7.62 20.41
C LEU A 490 15.11 9.00 19.73
N ASN A 491 14.42 9.95 20.36
CA ASN A 491 14.20 11.28 19.78
C ASN A 491 15.44 12.20 19.82
N ARG A 492 16.45 11.87 20.65
CA ARG A 492 17.70 12.63 20.78
C ARG A 492 18.93 11.76 20.52
N PRO A 493 20.12 12.34 20.25
CA PRO A 493 21.36 11.57 20.23
C PRO A 493 21.66 10.98 21.61
N LEU A 494 22.44 9.91 21.64
CA LEU A 494 23.04 9.43 22.88
C LEU A 494 24.13 10.42 23.31
N THR A 495 24.19 10.72 24.59
CA THR A 495 25.29 11.48 25.18
C THR A 495 26.57 10.65 25.17
N PRO A 496 27.77 11.28 25.20
CA PRO A 496 29.03 10.55 25.33
C PRO A 496 29.03 9.60 26.54
N GLU A 497 28.47 10.04 27.67
CA GLU A 497 28.40 9.26 28.91
C GLU A 497 27.47 8.05 28.76
N GLU A 498 26.33 8.20 28.06
CA GLU A 498 25.45 7.08 27.76
C GLU A 498 26.10 6.07 26.82
N LEU A 499 26.85 6.53 25.82
CA LEU A 499 27.59 5.64 24.91
C LEU A 499 28.63 4.82 25.68
N GLU A 500 29.41 5.48 26.55
CA GLU A 500 30.41 4.83 27.39
C GLU A 500 29.77 3.84 28.36
N ALA A 501 28.65 4.21 28.99
CA ALA A 501 27.91 3.32 29.88
C ALA A 501 27.33 2.09 29.16
N ILE A 502 26.78 2.26 27.94
CA ILE A 502 26.26 1.16 27.13
C ILE A 502 27.40 0.21 26.74
N GLU A 503 28.49 0.74 26.20
CA GLU A 503 29.66 -0.04 25.81
C GLU A 503 30.27 -0.77 27.03
N GLY A 504 30.41 -0.07 28.16
CA GLY A 504 30.90 -0.63 29.41
C GLY A 504 30.03 -1.76 29.94
N LEU A 505 28.70 -1.61 29.89
CA LEU A 505 27.76 -2.62 30.37
C LEU A 505 27.78 -3.89 29.49
N VAL A 506 27.88 -3.74 28.17
CA VAL A 506 28.01 -4.88 27.25
C VAL A 506 29.32 -5.62 27.54
N ASN A 507 30.44 -4.90 27.64
CA ASN A 507 31.75 -5.49 27.95
C ASN A 507 31.80 -6.14 29.35
N GLU A 508 31.07 -5.61 30.32
CA GLU A 508 30.91 -6.25 31.63
C GLU A 508 30.24 -7.62 31.50
N GLN A 509 29.16 -7.73 30.73
CA GLN A 509 28.50 -9.02 30.52
C GLN A 509 29.35 -10.00 29.72
N ILE A 510 30.18 -9.50 28.79
CA ILE A 510 31.15 -10.33 28.08
C ILE A 510 32.19 -10.89 29.07
N ARG A 511 32.75 -10.06 29.95
CA ARG A 511 33.73 -10.49 30.96
C ARG A 511 33.16 -11.50 31.97
N LYS A 512 31.87 -11.43 32.27
CA LYS A 512 31.20 -12.40 33.15
C LYS A 512 31.10 -13.80 32.56
N GLY A 513 31.26 -13.97 31.24
CA GLY A 513 31.17 -15.27 30.59
C GLY A 513 29.82 -15.96 30.82
N LEU A 514 28.73 -15.25 30.54
CA LEU A 514 27.38 -15.74 30.76
C LEU A 514 27.02 -16.86 29.77
N PRO A 515 26.35 -17.94 30.21
CA PRO A 515 25.87 -18.98 29.30
C PRO A 515 24.71 -18.46 28.45
N VAL A 516 24.70 -18.85 27.17
CA VAL A 516 23.62 -18.59 26.23
C VAL A 516 22.82 -19.88 26.03
N LYS A 517 21.53 -19.86 26.35
CA LYS A 517 20.64 -21.03 26.28
C LYS A 517 19.55 -20.78 25.25
N ARG A 518 19.25 -21.80 24.43
CA ARG A 518 18.10 -21.82 23.53
C ARG A 518 17.06 -22.79 24.06
N GLU A 519 15.82 -22.32 24.16
CA GLU A 519 14.67 -23.14 24.53
C GLU A 519 13.55 -22.93 23.51
N GLU A 520 12.88 -24.01 23.12
CA GLU A 520 11.66 -23.93 22.33
C GLU A 520 10.45 -24.04 23.25
N MET A 521 9.55 -23.06 23.15
CA MET A 521 8.37 -22.98 24.03
C MET A 521 7.20 -22.34 23.30
N THR A 522 6.00 -22.42 23.86
CA THR A 522 4.84 -21.73 23.27
C THR A 522 4.97 -20.22 23.41
N VAL A 523 4.25 -19.47 22.56
CA VAL A 523 4.21 -18.00 22.64
C VAL A 523 3.76 -17.53 24.04
N ASP A 524 2.79 -18.22 24.64
CA ASP A 524 2.31 -17.89 25.98
C ASP A 524 3.35 -18.19 27.08
N ALA A 525 4.12 -19.27 26.95
CA ALA A 525 5.22 -19.57 27.85
C ALA A 525 6.36 -18.54 27.70
N ALA A 526 6.66 -18.11 26.48
CA ALA A 526 7.65 -17.05 26.20
C ALA A 526 7.22 -15.70 26.81
N LYS A 527 5.94 -15.35 26.74
CA LYS A 527 5.38 -14.16 27.42
C LYS A 527 5.50 -14.30 28.94
N ALA A 528 5.19 -15.47 29.49
CA ALA A 528 5.22 -15.72 30.93
C ALA A 528 6.65 -15.67 31.52
N CYS A 529 7.67 -16.08 30.77
CA CYS A 529 9.06 -16.00 31.20
C CYS A 529 9.72 -14.62 30.97
N GLY A 530 8.97 -13.65 30.42
CA GLY A 530 9.43 -12.29 30.19
C GLY A 530 10.35 -12.13 28.98
N ALA A 531 10.33 -13.07 28.03
CA ALA A 531 11.11 -12.98 26.80
C ALA A 531 10.67 -11.77 25.96
N GLN A 532 11.64 -11.02 25.47
CA GLN A 532 11.39 -9.82 24.66
C GLN A 532 11.31 -10.20 23.18
N GLY A 533 10.37 -9.62 22.44
CA GLY A 533 10.20 -9.91 21.01
C GLY A 533 8.89 -9.36 20.49
N VAL A 534 8.72 -9.37 19.17
CA VAL A 534 7.42 -9.11 18.55
C VAL A 534 6.65 -10.44 18.57
N PHE A 535 5.61 -10.51 19.39
CA PHE A 535 4.73 -11.68 19.49
C PHE A 535 3.75 -11.70 18.30
N ASP A 536 4.29 -11.82 17.08
CA ASP A 536 3.51 -11.95 15.85
C ASP A 536 3.14 -13.41 15.59
N GLU A 537 1.99 -13.64 14.93
CA GLU A 537 1.49 -14.96 14.49
C GLU A 537 2.35 -15.64 13.39
N LYS A 538 3.56 -15.13 13.11
CA LYS A 538 4.51 -15.72 12.16
C LYS A 538 5.32 -16.89 12.71
N TYR A 539 5.19 -17.18 13.99
CA TYR A 539 5.73 -18.38 14.59
C TYR A 539 4.63 -19.44 14.58
N GLY A 540 4.96 -20.70 14.28
CA GLY A 540 4.04 -21.79 14.62
C GLY A 540 3.72 -21.77 16.12
N ASN A 541 2.94 -22.74 16.61
CA ASN A 541 2.58 -22.82 18.03
C ASN A 541 3.79 -22.80 19.02
N THR A 542 5.03 -22.90 18.54
CA THR A 542 6.29 -22.80 19.28
C THR A 542 7.26 -21.74 18.72
N VAL A 543 7.94 -21.02 19.63
CA VAL A 543 8.99 -20.02 19.38
C VAL A 543 10.33 -20.47 19.97
N SER A 544 11.45 -20.07 19.38
CA SER A 544 12.78 -20.20 19.99
C SER A 544 13.10 -18.96 20.82
N VAL A 545 13.37 -19.15 22.11
CA VAL A 545 13.81 -18.10 23.04
C VAL A 545 15.28 -18.32 23.35
N TYR A 546 16.08 -17.27 23.21
CA TYR A 546 17.48 -17.24 23.61
C TYR A 546 17.65 -16.42 24.88
N THR A 547 18.25 -17.03 25.90
CA THR A 547 18.51 -16.40 27.20
C THR A 547 20.02 -16.32 27.44
N VAL A 548 20.51 -15.12 27.72
CA VAL A 548 21.91 -14.81 28.03
C VAL A 548 22.04 -14.50 29.52
N GLY A 549 22.41 -15.52 30.30
CA GLY A 549 22.44 -15.42 31.76
C GLY A 549 21.14 -14.90 32.36
N ASP A 550 21.24 -13.99 33.33
CA ASP A 550 20.15 -13.19 33.90
C ASP A 550 20.02 -11.80 33.22
N PHE A 551 20.76 -11.58 32.12
CA PHE A 551 20.85 -10.28 31.50
C PHE A 551 19.76 -10.06 30.46
N SER A 552 19.66 -10.96 29.47
CA SER A 552 18.76 -10.79 28.32
C SER A 552 18.00 -12.08 28.03
N SER A 553 16.72 -11.97 27.66
CA SER A 553 15.92 -13.08 27.14
C SER A 553 15.08 -12.57 25.98
N GLU A 554 15.30 -13.11 24.78
CA GLU A 554 14.66 -12.63 23.55
C GLU A 554 14.22 -13.76 22.63
N ILE A 555 13.11 -13.59 21.92
CA ILE A 555 12.68 -14.49 20.84
C ILE A 555 13.62 -14.26 19.65
N CYS A 556 14.36 -15.30 19.27
CA CYS A 556 15.29 -15.22 18.16
C CYS A 556 15.39 -16.55 17.41
N GLY A 557 15.47 -16.47 16.08
CA GLY A 557 15.61 -17.62 15.18
C GLY A 557 16.99 -17.78 14.55
N GLY A 558 17.95 -16.92 14.89
CA GLY A 558 19.32 -16.96 14.37
C GLY A 558 20.28 -17.70 15.32
N PRO A 559 21.43 -18.19 14.84
CA PRO A 559 22.46 -18.83 15.68
C PRO A 559 23.13 -17.84 16.66
N HIS A 560 23.55 -18.34 17.83
CA HIS A 560 24.28 -17.58 18.86
C HIS A 560 25.52 -18.34 19.33
N VAL A 561 26.44 -17.63 20.00
CA VAL A 561 27.55 -18.27 20.73
C VAL A 561 27.00 -19.03 21.94
N ASN A 562 27.79 -19.95 22.50
CA ASN A 562 27.38 -20.70 23.71
C ASN A 562 27.67 -19.90 24.99
N ASN A 563 28.64 -18.99 24.94
CA ASN A 563 29.06 -18.18 26.08
C ASN A 563 29.49 -16.77 25.66
N THR A 564 29.14 -15.74 26.45
CA THR A 564 29.49 -14.34 26.11
C THR A 564 31.00 -14.07 26.11
N SER A 565 31.81 -14.90 26.76
CA SER A 565 33.28 -14.78 26.73
C SER A 565 33.87 -14.99 25.33
N GLU A 566 33.12 -15.61 24.41
CA GLU A 566 33.53 -15.81 23.02
C GLU A 566 33.52 -14.50 22.19
N LEU A 567 32.93 -13.42 22.70
CA LEU A 567 32.68 -12.18 21.96
C LEU A 567 33.89 -11.25 21.86
N GLY A 568 34.91 -11.38 22.71
CA GLY A 568 36.04 -10.43 22.74
C GLY A 568 35.65 -9.08 23.35
N THR A 569 36.06 -7.97 22.74
CA THR A 569 35.77 -6.60 23.24
C THR A 569 34.76 -5.90 22.33
N PHE A 570 33.61 -5.51 22.88
CA PHE A 570 32.60 -4.75 22.15
C PHE A 570 32.95 -3.27 22.09
N LYS A 571 32.81 -2.66 20.91
CA LYS A 571 33.10 -1.24 20.70
C LYS A 571 32.12 -0.57 19.78
N ILE A 572 31.56 0.55 20.22
CA ILE A 572 30.70 1.43 19.43
C ILE A 572 31.57 2.32 18.56
N THR A 573 31.46 2.17 17.24
CA THR A 573 32.26 2.93 16.28
C THR A 573 31.57 4.21 15.83
N LYS A 574 30.24 4.25 15.81
CA LYS A 574 29.48 5.40 15.32
C LYS A 574 28.05 5.42 15.83
N GLN A 575 27.53 6.61 16.13
CA GLN A 575 26.09 6.88 16.22
C GLN A 575 25.63 7.88 15.14
N LYS A 576 24.40 7.74 14.64
CA LYS A 576 23.77 8.71 13.71
C LYS A 576 22.24 8.70 13.85
N GLY A 577 21.59 9.85 13.65
CA GLY A 577 20.14 9.89 13.39
C GLY A 577 19.81 9.46 11.96
N ILE A 578 18.84 8.57 11.79
CA ILE A 578 18.46 8.05 10.46
C ILE A 578 17.06 8.50 10.02
N ALA A 579 16.17 8.77 10.98
CA ALA A 579 14.85 9.38 10.78
C ALA A 579 14.44 10.11 12.07
N ALA A 580 13.38 10.89 12.03
CA ALA A 580 12.79 11.48 13.24
C ALA A 580 12.43 10.35 14.22
N GLY A 581 12.94 10.46 15.46
CA GLY A 581 12.73 9.45 16.49
C GLY A 581 13.47 8.12 16.31
N VAL A 582 14.35 7.96 15.31
CA VAL A 582 15.13 6.73 15.11
C VAL A 582 16.63 7.00 15.06
N ARG A 583 17.37 6.30 15.92
CA ARG A 583 18.84 6.36 16.03
C ARG A 583 19.46 5.04 15.58
N ARG A 584 20.68 5.13 15.06
CA ARG A 584 21.50 4.02 14.60
C ARG A 584 22.82 4.01 15.36
N ILE A 585 23.17 2.86 15.92
CA ILE A 585 24.51 2.52 16.41
C ILE A 585 25.19 1.58 15.41
N ARG A 586 26.48 1.78 15.19
CA ARG A 586 27.36 0.78 14.59
C ARG A 586 28.39 0.36 15.63
N ALA A 587 28.61 -0.94 15.73
CA ALA A 587 29.59 -1.52 16.65
C ALA A 587 30.33 -2.69 16.02
N THR A 588 31.48 -3.04 16.60
CA THR A 588 32.36 -4.13 16.19
C THR A 588 32.81 -4.91 17.41
N LEU A 589 33.33 -6.12 17.18
CA LEU A 589 34.03 -6.90 18.20
C LEU A 589 35.53 -6.85 17.88
N GLU A 590 36.33 -6.37 18.82
CA GLU A 590 37.79 -6.36 18.75
C GLU A 590 38.31 -7.58 19.52
N HIS A 591 39.12 -8.40 18.86
CA HIS A 591 39.86 -9.47 19.51
C HIS A 591 41.31 -9.01 19.74
N GLU A 592 41.84 -9.23 20.94
CA GLU A 592 43.28 -9.11 21.14
C GLU A 592 43.95 -10.12 20.21
N LYS A 593 44.74 -9.63 19.23
CA LYS A 593 45.61 -10.49 18.45
C LYS A 593 46.54 -11.16 19.44
N GLY A 594 46.37 -12.47 19.63
CA GLY A 594 47.24 -13.28 20.46
C GLY A 594 48.70 -12.97 20.16
N ARG A 595 49.44 -12.63 21.21
CA ARG A 595 50.90 -12.68 21.23
C ARG A 595 51.35 -14.14 21.23
#